data_AF-A0A4U6LPP5-F1
#
_entry.id   AF-A0A4U6LPP5-F1
#
_cell.length_a   1.000
_cell.length_b   1.000
_cell.length_c   1.000
_cell.angle_alpha   90.00
_cell.angle_beta   90.00
_cell.angle_gamma   90.00
#
_symmetry.space_group_name_H-M   'P 1'
#
loop_
_entity.id
_entity.type
_entity.pdbx_description
1 polymer ?
#
loop_
_entity_poly.entity_id
_entity_poly.type
_entity_poly.pdbx_seq_one_letter_code
_entity_poly.pdbx_strand_id
1 'polypeptide(L)'
;AGIITIDANNCFRLRKANGMVSDIFEARHMQRLQGNMGIGHVRYPTAGSSSASEAQPFYVNSPYGITLAHNGNLTNAHELRKKLFEEKRRHI
;
A
#
# COMPACT_ATOMS: atom_id res chain seq x y z
N ALA A 1 -2.39 2.87 9.42
CA ALA A 1 -3.17 1.84 8.69
C ALA A 1 -3.52 2.34 7.28
N GLY A 2 -4.09 1.49 6.42
CA GLY A 2 -4.48 1.88 5.06
C GLY A 2 -5.53 0.95 4.44
N ILE A 3 -6.37 1.51 3.56
CA ILE A 3 -7.38 0.81 2.76
C ILE A 3 -7.25 1.28 1.32
N ILE A 4 -7.32 0.33 0.38
CA ILE A 4 -7.44 0.60 -1.05
C ILE A 4 -8.63 -0.15 -1.62
N THR A 5 -9.42 0.49 -2.46
CA THR A 5 -10.55 -0.11 -3.17
C THR A 5 -10.41 0.09 -4.68
N ILE A 6 -11.12 -0.72 -5.47
CA ILE A 6 -11.28 -0.55 -6.92
C ILE A 6 -12.68 -0.01 -7.16
N ASP A 7 -12.78 1.19 -7.72
CA ASP A 7 -14.07 1.82 -8.02
C ASP A 7 -14.71 1.28 -9.33
N ALA A 8 -15.89 1.79 -9.67
CA ALA A 8 -16.61 1.41 -10.89
C ALA A 8 -15.85 1.73 -12.20
N ASN A 9 -14.84 2.60 -12.16
CA ASN A 9 -14.01 2.96 -13.29
C ASN A 9 -12.70 2.15 -13.34
N ASN A 10 -12.62 1.04 -12.58
CA ASN A 10 -11.40 0.24 -12.41
C ASN A 10 -10.19 1.07 -11.92
N CYS A 11 -10.45 2.13 -11.15
CA CYS A 11 -9.42 3.00 -10.60
C CYS A 11 -9.20 2.72 -9.12
N PHE A 12 -7.94 2.72 -8.69
CA PHE A 12 -7.62 2.59 -7.27
C PHE A 12 -7.98 3.85 -6.48
N ARG A 13 -8.67 3.66 -5.36
CA ARG A 13 -8.94 4.69 -4.36
C ARG A 13 -8.21 4.32 -3.07
N LEU A 14 -7.18 5.08 -2.69
CA LEU A 14 -6.31 4.78 -1.56
C LEU A 14 -6.46 5.83 -0.45
N ARG A 15 -6.60 5.37 0.79
CA ARG A 15 -6.35 6.15 2.00
C ARG A 15 -5.40 5.38 2.90
N LYS A 16 -4.27 6.01 3.24
CA LYS A 16 -3.30 5.48 4.22
C LYS A 16 -2.66 6.62 5.01
N ALA A 17 -2.39 6.37 6.29
CA ALA A 17 -1.68 7.29 7.17
C ALA A 17 -1.12 6.55 8.41
N ASN A 18 -0.21 7.21 9.12
CA ASN A 18 0.22 6.80 10.46
C ASN A 18 -0.89 7.08 11.48
N GLY A 19 -0.97 6.26 12.54
CA GLY A 19 -1.99 6.38 13.58
C GLY A 19 -2.95 5.18 13.64
N MET A 20 -3.85 5.22 14.62
CA MET A 20 -4.88 4.19 14.81
C MET A 20 -5.91 4.24 13.68
N VAL A 21 -6.60 3.12 13.44
CA VAL A 21 -7.62 3.01 12.39
C VAL A 21 -8.70 4.07 12.55
N SER A 22 -9.15 4.32 13.79
CA SER A 22 -10.16 5.34 14.13
C SER A 22 -9.77 6.75 13.68
N ASP A 23 -8.49 7.07 13.75
CA ASP A 23 -8.01 8.45 13.58
C ASP A 23 -7.74 8.76 12.11
N ILE A 24 -7.44 7.73 11.32
CA ILE A 24 -6.99 7.91 9.94
C ILE A 24 -8.12 7.81 8.91
N PHE A 25 -9.28 7.26 9.27
CA PHE A 25 -10.43 7.06 8.38
C PHE A 25 -11.64 7.89 8.83
N GLU A 26 -11.69 9.13 8.38
CA GLU A 26 -12.84 10.02 8.54
C GLU A 26 -13.91 9.77 7.47
N ALA A 27 -15.14 10.27 7.68
CA ALA A 27 -16.26 10.13 6.76
C ALA A 27 -15.93 10.54 5.31
N ARG A 28 -15.22 11.66 5.13
CA ARG A 28 -14.74 12.14 3.82
C ARG A 28 -13.80 11.16 3.11
N HIS A 29 -13.09 10.32 3.85
CA HIS A 29 -12.20 9.30 3.29
C HIS A 29 -13.00 8.08 2.87
N MET A 30 -13.96 7.68 3.71
CA MET A 30 -14.86 6.56 3.39
C MET A 30 -15.70 6.83 2.14
N GLN A 31 -16.19 8.06 1.95
CA GLN A 31 -16.89 8.46 0.72
C GLN A 31 -16.06 8.34 -0.55
N ARG A 32 -14.72 8.42 -0.44
CA ARG A 32 -13.79 8.25 -1.56
C ARG A 32 -13.43 6.78 -1.83
N LEU A 33 -13.51 5.91 -0.82
CA LEU A 33 -13.20 4.48 -0.91
C LEU A 33 -14.39 3.70 -1.50
N GLN A 34 -14.79 4.10 -2.70
CA GLN A 34 -15.90 3.48 -3.42
C GLN A 34 -15.50 2.14 -4.04
N GLY A 35 -16.49 1.32 -4.34
CA GLY A 35 -16.31 0.03 -5.00
C GLY A 35 -16.69 -1.16 -4.14
N ASN A 36 -16.76 -2.32 -4.79
CA ASN A 36 -17.21 -3.57 -4.16
C ASN A 36 -16.04 -4.50 -3.80
N MET A 37 -14.80 -4.08 -4.07
CA MET A 37 -13.59 -4.85 -3.79
C MET A 37 -12.50 -3.93 -3.25
N GLY A 38 -11.79 -4.39 -2.23
CA GLY A 38 -10.66 -3.68 -1.65
C GLY A 38 -9.87 -4.52 -0.65
N ILE A 39 -8.69 -4.05 -0.29
CA ILE A 39 -7.83 -4.64 0.74
C ILE A 39 -7.44 -3.58 1.77
N GLY A 40 -7.21 -4.02 3.00
CA GLY A 40 -6.79 -3.18 4.10
C GLY A 40 -5.54 -3.72 4.79
N HIS A 41 -4.78 -2.83 5.43
CA HIS A 41 -3.60 -3.20 6.21
C HIS A 41 -3.50 -2.36 7.50
N VAL A 42 -3.37 -3.06 8.63
CA VAL A 42 -2.97 -2.47 9.90
C VAL A 42 -1.52 -2.83 10.16
N ARG A 43 -0.69 -1.82 10.40
CA ARG A 43 0.74 -2.02 10.60
C ARG A 43 1.06 -1.93 12.08
N TYR A 44 1.71 -2.97 12.61
CA TYR A 44 2.39 -2.88 13.88
C TYR A 44 3.70 -2.09 13.70
N PRO A 45 4.01 -1.09 14.53
CA PRO A 45 5.26 -0.34 14.38
C PRO A 45 6.46 -1.29 14.53
N THR A 46 7.25 -1.43 13.47
CA THR A 46 8.53 -2.13 13.48
C THR A 46 9.66 -1.15 13.21
N ALA A 47 10.87 -1.46 13.68
CA ALA A 47 12.04 -0.61 13.48
C ALA A 47 12.29 -0.33 11.98
N GLY A 48 12.65 0.91 11.65
CA GLY A 48 13.02 1.31 10.28
C GLY A 48 11.88 1.79 9.39
N SER A 49 10.66 1.94 9.91
CA SER A 49 9.57 2.54 9.14
C SER A 49 8.86 3.64 9.93
N SER A 50 9.02 4.89 9.52
CA SER A 50 8.49 6.07 10.21
C SER A 50 7.61 6.93 9.31
N SER A 51 7.68 6.74 7.99
CA SER A 51 6.96 7.58 7.04
C SER A 51 5.56 7.06 6.74
N ALA A 52 4.60 7.97 6.57
CA ALA A 52 3.27 7.65 6.06
C ALA A 52 3.32 7.05 4.63
N SER A 53 4.37 7.32 3.86
CA SER A 53 4.59 6.69 2.54
C SER A 53 4.78 5.18 2.64
N GLU A 54 5.32 4.70 3.75
CA GLU A 54 5.59 3.29 4.05
C GLU A 54 4.37 2.58 4.66
N ALA A 55 3.29 3.30 4.93
CA ALA A 55 2.03 2.65 5.24
C ALA A 55 1.58 1.84 4.01
N GLN A 56 1.14 0.61 4.26
CA GLN A 56 0.57 -0.27 3.24
C GLN A 56 -0.95 -0.04 3.13
N PRO A 57 -1.61 -0.37 2.00
CA PRO A 57 -1.08 -1.11 0.84
C PRO A 57 -0.10 -0.32 -0.06
N PHE A 58 0.81 -1.04 -0.74
CA PHE A 58 1.63 -0.51 -1.82
C PHE A 58 0.93 -0.70 -3.16
N TYR A 59 1.17 0.19 -4.12
CA TYR A 59 0.62 0.10 -5.46
C TYR A 59 1.69 0.35 -6.53
N VAL A 60 1.54 -0.29 -7.68
CA VAL A 60 2.26 0.01 -8.92
C VAL A 60 1.26 0.13 -10.07
N ASN A 61 1.48 1.04 -11.01
CA ASN A 61 0.59 1.25 -12.15
C ASN A 61 0.88 0.32 -13.34
N SER A 62 1.97 -0.46 -13.31
CA SER A 62 2.38 -1.29 -14.45
C SER A 62 3.02 -2.63 -14.05
N PRO A 63 2.61 -3.75 -14.67
CA PRO A 63 1.47 -3.86 -15.58
C PRO A 63 0.13 -3.82 -14.83
N TYR A 64 -0.96 -3.51 -15.53
CA TYR A 64 -2.39 -3.62 -15.10
C TYR A 64 -2.86 -2.78 -13.91
N GLY A 65 -1.97 -2.25 -13.08
CA GLY A 65 -2.34 -1.65 -11.81
C GLY A 65 -2.47 -2.73 -10.73
N ILE A 66 -1.44 -2.89 -9.90
CA ILE A 66 -1.39 -3.94 -8.87
C ILE A 66 -1.23 -3.27 -7.50
N THR A 67 -1.98 -3.77 -6.53
CA THR A 67 -1.86 -3.37 -5.12
C THR A 67 -1.58 -4.58 -4.24
N LEU A 68 -0.76 -4.40 -3.20
CA LEU A 68 -0.35 -5.47 -2.30
C LEU A 68 -0.24 -4.97 -0.85
N ALA A 69 -0.75 -5.78 0.07
CA ALA A 69 -0.53 -5.66 1.50
C ALA A 69 0.11 -6.96 2.00
N HIS A 70 1.08 -6.86 2.90
CA HIS A 70 1.81 -8.01 3.43
C HIS A 70 2.08 -7.86 4.93
N ASN A 71 2.07 -8.98 5.63
CA ASN A 71 2.53 -9.10 7.01
C ASN A 71 3.68 -10.10 7.05
N GLY A 72 4.91 -9.62 7.25
CA GLY A 72 6.11 -10.44 7.26
C GLY A 72 7.37 -9.61 7.04
N ASN A 73 8.46 -10.30 6.71
CA ASN A 73 9.71 -9.67 6.30
C ASN A 73 10.42 -10.55 5.25
N LEU A 74 10.99 -9.92 4.23
CA LEU A 74 11.80 -10.62 3.23
C LEU A 74 13.25 -10.69 3.72
N THR A 75 13.75 -11.90 3.99
CA THR A 75 15.12 -12.11 4.48
C THR A 75 16.20 -11.70 3.48
N ASN A 76 15.87 -11.69 2.19
CA ASN A 76 16.76 -11.32 1.08
C ASN A 76 16.32 -10.02 0.37
N ALA A 77 15.66 -9.10 1.07
CA ALA A 77 15.15 -7.83 0.51
C ALA A 77 16.22 -7.03 -0.27
N HIS A 78 17.45 -6.97 0.25
CA HIS A 78 18.56 -6.25 -0.39
C HIS A 78 18.94 -6.86 -1.75
N GLU A 79 19.00 -8.19 -1.83
CA GLU A 79 19.29 -8.92 -3.07
C GLU A 79 18.18 -8.70 -4.11
N LEU A 80 16.92 -8.84 -3.69
CA LEU A 80 15.76 -8.64 -4.56
C LEU A 80 15.70 -7.19 -5.09
N ARG A 81 15.98 -6.20 -4.25
CA ARG A 81 16.03 -4.79 -4.65
C ARG A 81 17.10 -4.55 -5.73
N LYS A 82 18.30 -5.11 -5.57
CA LYS A 82 19.38 -5.01 -6.56
C LYS A 82 18.98 -5.65 -7.89
N LYS A 83 18.45 -6.87 -7.87
CA LYS A 83 17.97 -7.58 -9.07
C LYS A 83 16.86 -6.80 -9.80
N LEU A 84 15.90 -6.24 -9.07
CA LEU A 84 14.83 -5.43 -9.66
C LEU A 84 15.34 -4.14 -10.32
N PHE A 85 16.36 -3.52 -9.73
CA PHE A 85 16.99 -2.32 -10.28
C PHE A 85 17.80 -2.64 -11.55
N GLU A 86 18.69 -3.64 -11.49
CA GLU A 86 19.63 -3.96 -12.57
C GLU A 86 18.95 -4.66 -13.75
N GLU A 87 18.11 -5.67 -13.50
CA GLU A 87 17.53 -6.51 -14.55
C GLU A 87 16.21 -5.98 -15.08
N LYS A 88 15.37 -5.41 -14.20
CA LYS A 88 14.02 -4.94 -14.56
C LYS A 88 13.96 -3.43 -14.79
N ARG A 89 15.05 -2.70 -14.55
CA ARG A 89 15.16 -1.22 -14.66
C ARG A 89 14.00 -0.50 -13.95
N ARG A 90 13.52 -1.07 -12.85
CA ARG A 90 12.48 -0.47 -12.03
C ARG A 90 13.14 0.26 -10.87
N HIS A 91 12.87 1.56 -10.75
CA HIS A 91 13.15 2.29 -9.52
C HIS A 91 12.06 1.96 -8.50
N ILE A 92 12.50 1.49 -7.32
CA ILE A 92 11.66 1.16 -6.16
C ILE A 92 12.21 1.89 -4.94
#